data_AF-A0A9D5JHF3-F1
#
_entry.id   AF-A0A9D5JHF3-F1
#
_cell.length_a   1.000
_cell.length_b   1.000
_cell.length_c   1.000
_cell.angle_alpha   90.00
_cell.angle_beta   90.00
_cell.angle_gamma   90.00
#
_symmetry.space_group_name_H-M   'P 1'
#
loop_
_entity.id
_entity.type
_entity.pdbx_description
1 polymer ?
#
loop_
_entity_poly.entity_id
_entity_poly.type
_entity_poly.pdbx_seq_one_letter_code
_entity_poly.pdbx_strand_id
1 'polypeptide(L)'
;MKKELKKGVRNDSIFFDIHFGDTQKEFFNTCWEYNKKGVLFHGHKNMNVQYTIKAPNDSVSKITMLFYPDFKLSSEIRRMNVEFEFSGWAPWNNHLFGSKLVPHVKSKMMEWYSGNEFWELDDKEGNRFWAKIDGNREISMWVVKDKYVSMTITDKSYVNE
;
A
#
# COMPACT_ATOMS: atom_id res chain seq x y z
N MET A 1 -9.61 16.30 -1.82
CA MET A 1 -10.18 15.49 -2.93
C MET A 1 -10.67 16.33 -4.12
N LYS A 2 -11.80 17.07 -4.05
CA LYS A 2 -12.34 17.81 -5.22
C LYS A 2 -11.34 18.77 -5.89
N LYS A 3 -10.45 19.40 -5.12
CA LYS A 3 -9.36 20.25 -5.65
C LYS A 3 -8.33 19.49 -6.49
N GLU A 4 -7.96 18.27 -6.07
CA GLU A 4 -6.96 17.45 -6.78
C GLU A 4 -7.52 16.91 -8.09
N LEU A 5 -8.76 16.38 -8.09
CA LEU A 5 -9.41 15.90 -9.30
C LEU A 5 -9.59 17.01 -10.36
N LYS A 6 -9.87 18.25 -9.93
CA LYS A 6 -9.98 19.41 -10.83
C LYS A 6 -8.69 19.80 -11.53
N LYS A 7 -7.52 19.32 -11.08
CA LYS A 7 -6.25 19.57 -11.77
C LYS A 7 -6.15 18.80 -13.09
N GLY A 8 -7.00 17.78 -13.31
CA GLY A 8 -6.96 16.94 -14.52
C GLY A 8 -5.73 16.04 -14.62
N VAL A 9 -4.92 15.97 -13.55
CA VAL A 9 -3.72 15.12 -13.49
C VAL A 9 -4.14 13.69 -13.13
N ARG A 10 -3.73 12.72 -13.95
CA ARG A 10 -3.87 11.29 -13.68
C ARG A 10 -2.54 10.68 -13.25
N ASN A 11 -2.57 9.91 -12.18
CA ASN A 11 -1.46 9.18 -11.57
C ASN A 11 -1.85 7.70 -11.50
N ASP A 12 -1.76 7.03 -12.64
CA ASP A 12 -2.26 5.66 -12.78
C ASP A 12 -1.25 4.59 -12.36
N SER A 13 0.04 4.93 -12.25
CA SER A 13 1.06 4.02 -11.74
C SER A 13 0.87 3.72 -10.25
N ILE A 14 0.91 2.42 -9.96
CA ILE A 14 1.18 1.82 -8.66
C ILE A 14 2.66 1.35 -8.70
N PHE A 15 3.16 0.68 -7.68
CA PHE A 15 4.50 0.08 -7.64
C PHE A 15 4.63 -1.11 -8.61
N PHE A 16 5.87 -1.47 -8.97
CA PHE A 16 6.22 -2.66 -9.77
C PHE A 16 5.54 -2.73 -11.16
N ASP A 17 5.46 -1.61 -11.89
CA ASP A 17 4.82 -1.50 -13.21
C ASP A 17 3.33 -1.91 -13.23
N ILE A 18 2.68 -1.97 -12.07
CA ILE A 18 1.24 -2.17 -11.95
C ILE A 18 0.55 -0.82 -12.10
N HIS A 19 -0.59 -0.79 -12.77
CA HIS A 19 -1.35 0.43 -13.00
C HIS A 19 -2.83 0.27 -12.62
N PHE A 20 -3.49 1.38 -12.28
CA PHE A 20 -4.95 1.43 -12.32
C PHE A 20 -5.43 1.15 -13.75
N GLY A 21 -6.47 0.33 -13.89
CA GLY A 21 -6.97 -0.13 -15.18
C GLY A 21 -6.40 -1.48 -15.63
N ASP A 22 -5.32 -1.97 -15.03
CA ASP A 22 -4.81 -3.32 -15.34
C ASP A 22 -5.88 -4.38 -15.04
N THR A 23 -6.04 -5.34 -15.94
CA THR A 23 -6.87 -6.52 -15.71
C THR A 23 -6.19 -7.49 -14.74
N GLN A 24 -6.97 -8.45 -14.22
CA GLN A 24 -6.40 -9.54 -13.42
C GLN A 24 -5.28 -10.30 -14.14
N LYS A 25 -5.41 -10.51 -15.46
CA LYS A 25 -4.39 -11.18 -16.27
C LYS A 25 -3.10 -10.36 -16.35
N GLU A 26 -3.21 -9.06 -16.59
CA GLU A 26 -2.05 -8.17 -16.65
C GLU A 26 -1.34 -8.08 -15.30
N PHE A 27 -2.08 -7.94 -14.20
CA PHE A 27 -1.53 -7.99 -12.85
C PHE A 27 -0.70 -9.26 -12.60
N PHE A 28 -1.25 -10.44 -12.92
CA PHE A 28 -0.53 -11.70 -12.72
C PHE A 28 0.70 -11.83 -13.61
N ASN A 29 0.62 -11.38 -14.87
CA ASN A 29 1.76 -11.38 -15.78
C ASN A 29 2.88 -10.48 -15.25
N THR A 30 2.56 -9.27 -14.79
CA THR A 30 3.53 -8.35 -14.20
C THR A 30 4.19 -8.97 -12.96
N CYS A 31 3.39 -9.54 -12.06
CA CYS A 31 3.92 -10.21 -10.86
C CYS A 31 4.83 -11.40 -11.20
N TRP A 32 4.48 -12.17 -12.23
CA TRP A 32 5.29 -13.30 -12.72
C TRP A 32 6.64 -12.84 -13.27
N GLU A 33 6.70 -11.77 -14.05
CA GLU A 33 7.96 -11.23 -14.57
C GLU A 33 8.87 -10.70 -13.47
N TYR A 34 8.31 -10.07 -12.43
CA TYR A 34 9.07 -9.67 -11.24
C TYR A 34 9.49 -10.85 -10.36
N ASN A 35 8.70 -11.92 -10.33
CA ASN A 35 9.07 -13.15 -9.63
C ASN A 35 10.27 -13.84 -10.28
N LYS A 36 10.32 -13.93 -11.61
CA LYS A 36 11.50 -14.42 -12.35
C LYS A 36 12.78 -13.65 -12.03
N LYS A 37 12.65 -12.36 -11.72
CA LYS A 37 13.76 -11.47 -11.32
C LYS A 37 14.12 -11.58 -9.83
N GLY A 38 13.42 -12.41 -9.05
CA GLY A 38 13.65 -12.55 -7.61
C GLY A 38 13.21 -11.33 -6.78
N VAL A 39 12.29 -10.52 -7.29
CA VAL A 39 11.82 -9.29 -6.63
C VAL A 39 10.52 -9.53 -5.85
N LEU A 40 9.55 -10.17 -6.49
CA LEU A 40 8.25 -10.49 -5.90
C LEU A 40 8.13 -11.99 -5.63
N PHE A 41 7.46 -12.35 -4.55
CA PHE A 41 7.30 -13.73 -4.10
C PHE A 41 5.84 -14.02 -3.75
N HIS A 42 5.49 -15.29 -3.62
CA HIS A 42 4.19 -15.66 -3.06
C HIS A 42 4.19 -15.40 -1.55
N GLY A 43 3.17 -14.68 -1.07
CA GLY A 43 2.93 -14.47 0.35
C GLY A 43 2.29 -15.69 1.02
N HIS A 44 2.23 -15.65 2.35
CA HIS A 44 1.60 -16.69 3.15
C HIS A 44 0.12 -16.90 2.75
N LYS A 45 -0.32 -18.17 2.68
CA LYS A 45 -1.66 -18.62 2.21
C LYS A 45 -1.96 -18.39 0.71
N ASN A 46 -0.96 -18.11 -0.13
CA ASN A 46 -1.09 -18.00 -1.60
C ASN A 46 -2.10 -16.96 -2.12
N MET A 47 -2.62 -16.08 -1.27
CA MET A 47 -3.63 -15.11 -1.67
C MET A 47 -3.04 -13.73 -1.99
N ASN A 48 -1.79 -13.47 -1.61
CA ASN A 48 -1.14 -12.16 -1.75
C ASN A 48 0.23 -12.29 -2.42
N VAL A 49 0.65 -11.20 -3.07
CA VAL A 49 2.02 -11.02 -3.56
C VAL A 49 2.85 -10.39 -2.45
N GLN A 50 4.07 -10.88 -2.25
CA GLN A 50 4.98 -10.44 -1.20
C GLN A 50 6.18 -9.69 -1.79
N TYR A 51 6.50 -8.55 -1.19
CA TYR A 51 7.74 -7.81 -1.37
C TYR A 51 8.42 -7.61 -0.02
N THR A 52 9.75 -7.64 0.01
CA THR A 52 10.52 -7.40 1.25
C THR A 52 11.21 -6.04 1.16
N ILE A 53 10.81 -5.12 2.03
CA ILE A 53 11.44 -3.81 2.19
C ILE A 53 12.57 -3.95 3.21
N LYS A 54 13.77 -3.49 2.86
CA LYS A 54 14.88 -3.33 3.81
C LYS A 54 14.61 -2.09 4.67
N ALA A 55 14.67 -2.20 5.99
CA ALA A 55 14.56 -1.03 6.85
C ALA A 55 15.80 -0.13 6.66
N PRO A 56 15.65 1.22 6.60
CA PRO A 56 16.77 2.12 6.31
C PRO A 56 17.93 2.08 7.32
N ASN A 57 17.64 1.80 8.61
CA ASN A 57 18.59 1.98 9.72
C ASN A 57 18.73 0.78 10.66
N ASP A 58 18.11 -0.36 10.33
CA ASP A 58 18.21 -1.57 11.16
C ASP A 58 18.53 -2.76 10.25
N SER A 59 19.70 -3.36 10.44
CA SER A 59 20.17 -4.51 9.67
C SER A 59 19.41 -5.79 10.02
N VAL A 60 18.58 -5.78 11.06
CA VAL A 60 17.91 -6.98 11.59
C VAL A 60 16.44 -7.08 11.18
N SER A 61 15.72 -5.96 11.12
CA SER A 61 14.27 -5.97 10.85
C SER A 61 13.94 -5.73 9.37
N LYS A 62 13.40 -6.75 8.71
CA LYS A 62 12.79 -6.64 7.38
C LYS A 62 11.32 -6.25 7.52
N ILE A 63 10.77 -5.50 6.57
CA ILE A 63 9.34 -5.22 6.50
C ILE A 63 8.77 -6.07 5.36
N THR A 64 7.82 -6.95 5.72
CA THR A 64 7.03 -7.70 4.76
C THR A 64 5.92 -6.80 4.26
N MET A 65 5.84 -6.62 2.94
CA MET A 65 4.73 -5.96 2.26
C MET A 65 3.94 -7.01 1.49
N LEU A 66 2.66 -7.17 1.81
CA LEU A 66 1.72 -8.02 1.11
C LEU A 66 0.75 -7.15 0.33
N PHE A 67 0.47 -7.46 -0.93
CA PHE A 67 -0.52 -6.72 -1.70
C PHE A 67 -1.33 -7.60 -2.64
N TYR A 68 -2.57 -7.17 -2.89
CA TYR A 68 -3.46 -7.78 -3.86
C TYR A 68 -4.56 -6.78 -4.30
N PRO A 69 -4.90 -6.71 -5.60
CA PRO A 69 -5.98 -5.86 -6.07
C PRO A 69 -7.36 -6.35 -5.63
N ASP A 70 -8.29 -5.42 -5.40
CA ASP A 70 -9.67 -5.73 -5.08
C ASP A 70 -10.50 -5.95 -6.36
N PHE A 71 -10.31 -7.10 -7.01
CA PHE A 71 -11.08 -7.48 -8.20
C PHE A 71 -12.57 -7.77 -7.94
N LYS A 72 -13.02 -7.71 -6.68
CA LYS A 72 -14.46 -7.76 -6.38
C LYS A 72 -15.14 -6.43 -6.69
N LEU A 73 -14.39 -5.32 -6.70
CA LEU A 73 -14.91 -3.99 -7.04
C LEU A 73 -15.03 -3.78 -8.54
N SER A 74 -14.16 -4.40 -9.35
CA SER A 74 -14.11 -4.22 -10.79
C SER A 74 -13.27 -5.33 -11.45
N SER A 75 -13.48 -5.57 -12.75
CA SER A 75 -12.62 -6.45 -13.56
C SER A 75 -11.21 -5.89 -13.77
N GLU A 76 -11.01 -4.61 -13.48
CA GLU A 76 -9.74 -3.88 -13.56
C GLU A 76 -9.33 -3.37 -12.17
N ILE A 77 -8.03 -3.10 -11.98
CA ILE A 77 -7.53 -2.52 -10.74
C ILE A 77 -8.10 -1.11 -10.55
N ARG A 78 -9.01 -0.97 -9.58
CA ARG A 78 -9.48 0.33 -9.05
C ARG A 78 -8.98 0.60 -7.63
N ARG A 79 -8.66 -0.48 -6.90
CA ARG A 79 -8.13 -0.43 -5.54
C ARG A 79 -7.10 -1.54 -5.36
N MET A 80 -5.94 -1.18 -4.82
CA MET A 80 -4.93 -2.10 -4.33
C MET A 80 -4.97 -2.14 -2.81
N ASN A 81 -5.16 -3.33 -2.24
CA ASN A 81 -5.04 -3.55 -0.80
C ASN A 81 -3.62 -3.94 -0.47
N VAL A 82 -3.06 -3.36 0.58
CA VAL A 82 -1.67 -3.58 1.01
C VAL A 82 -1.61 -3.73 2.53
N GLU A 83 -0.78 -4.65 3.00
CA GLU A 83 -0.47 -4.84 4.41
C GLU A 83 1.04 -4.81 4.62
N PHE A 84 1.48 -4.15 5.68
CA PHE A 84 2.87 -4.11 6.10
C PHE A 84 3.02 -4.65 7.51
N GLU A 85 3.96 -5.57 7.71
CA GLU A 85 4.35 -6.06 9.03
C GLU A 85 5.88 -6.18 9.14
N PHE A 86 6.43 -5.99 10.35
CA PHE A 86 7.82 -6.35 10.60
C PHE A 86 7.96 -7.87 10.56
N SER A 87 8.96 -8.36 9.83
CA SER A 87 9.37 -9.76 9.89
C SER A 87 9.79 -10.11 11.32
N GLY A 88 9.26 -11.19 11.87
CA GLY A 88 9.55 -11.63 13.24
C GLY A 88 8.71 -10.93 14.32
N TRP A 89 7.62 -10.25 13.94
CA TRP A 89 6.65 -9.75 14.92
C TRP A 89 6.16 -10.88 15.83
N ALA A 90 6.10 -10.56 17.12
CA ALA A 90 5.44 -11.35 18.15
C ALA A 90 4.84 -10.41 19.20
N PRO A 91 3.79 -10.82 19.95
CA PRO A 91 3.12 -9.96 20.92
C PRO A 91 4.03 -9.35 22.00
N TRP A 92 5.18 -9.97 22.26
CA TRP A 92 6.18 -9.50 23.24
C TRP A 92 7.25 -8.57 22.65
N ASN A 93 7.32 -8.42 21.32
CA ASN A 93 8.28 -7.56 20.64
C ASN A 93 7.68 -6.18 20.39
N ASN A 94 7.45 -5.39 21.44
CA ASN A 94 6.77 -4.08 21.35
C ASN A 94 7.46 -3.07 20.39
N HIS A 95 8.77 -3.25 20.14
CA HIS A 95 9.51 -2.45 19.16
C HIS A 95 9.12 -2.75 17.70
N LEU A 96 8.42 -3.87 17.45
CA LEU A 96 7.92 -4.29 16.14
C LEU A 96 6.42 -4.04 15.96
N PHE A 97 5.78 -3.25 16.82
CA PHE A 97 4.35 -2.97 16.67
C PHE A 97 4.05 -2.11 15.45
N GLY A 98 2.82 -2.22 14.94
CA GLY A 98 2.37 -1.52 13.74
C GLY A 98 2.49 0.00 13.82
N SER A 99 2.35 0.59 15.00
CA SER A 99 2.59 2.03 15.21
C SER A 99 4.02 2.46 14.89
N LYS A 100 5.00 1.57 15.03
CA LYS A 100 6.40 1.81 14.65
C LYS A 100 6.64 1.64 13.14
N LEU A 101 5.76 0.93 12.42
CA LEU A 101 5.83 0.79 10.95
C LEU A 101 5.39 2.06 10.22
N VAL A 102 4.43 2.81 10.78
CA VAL A 102 3.84 3.99 10.12
C VAL A 102 4.90 4.94 9.53
N PRO A 103 5.92 5.42 10.25
CA PRO A 103 6.93 6.31 9.66
C PRO A 103 7.72 5.66 8.51
N HIS A 104 8.01 4.36 8.59
CA HIS A 104 8.70 3.64 7.51
C HIS A 104 7.82 3.48 6.27
N VAL A 105 6.54 3.15 6.45
CA VAL A 105 5.56 3.05 5.35
C VAL A 105 5.37 4.41 4.70
N LYS A 106 5.16 5.48 5.48
CA LYS A 106 5.05 6.86 4.96
C LYS A 106 6.29 7.24 4.14
N SER A 107 7.49 7.02 4.68
CA SER A 107 8.74 7.31 3.97
C SER A 107 8.84 6.54 2.65
N LYS A 108 8.50 5.24 2.64
CA LYS A 108 8.53 4.41 1.43
C LYS A 108 7.49 4.88 0.40
N MET A 109 6.30 5.27 0.85
CA MET A 109 5.27 5.81 -0.05
C MET A 109 5.66 7.16 -0.62
N MET A 110 6.36 8.02 0.13
CA MET A 110 6.87 9.30 -0.40
C MET A 110 8.02 9.10 -1.40
N GLU A 111 8.85 8.08 -1.20
CA GLU A 111 9.90 7.68 -2.16
C GLU A 111 9.28 7.20 -3.48
N TRP A 112 8.26 6.33 -3.42
CA TRP A 112 7.59 5.82 -4.62
C TRP A 112 6.62 6.81 -5.26
N TYR A 113 5.99 7.64 -4.44
CA TYR A 113 4.92 8.55 -4.85
C TYR A 113 5.16 9.92 -4.23
N SER A 114 5.97 10.74 -4.91
CA SER A 114 6.16 12.15 -4.55
C SER A 114 4.83 12.93 -4.54
N GLY A 115 4.88 14.24 -4.30
CA GLY A 115 3.71 15.10 -4.31
C GLY A 115 3.33 15.53 -2.89
N ASN A 116 2.03 15.50 -2.59
CA ASN A 116 1.50 15.99 -1.33
C ASN A 116 1.96 15.14 -0.14
N GLU A 117 2.12 15.77 1.02
CA GLU A 117 2.37 15.05 2.27
C GLU A 117 1.12 14.32 2.79
N PHE A 118 1.33 13.31 3.63
CA PHE A 118 0.25 12.65 4.36
C PHE A 118 -0.31 13.53 5.48
N TRP A 119 -1.62 13.66 5.51
CA TRP A 119 -2.35 14.26 6.64
C TRP A 119 -2.69 13.17 7.66
N GLU A 120 -2.65 13.53 8.94
CA GLU A 120 -3.13 12.69 10.05
C GLU A 120 -4.56 13.12 10.39
N LEU A 121 -5.41 12.12 10.60
CA LEU A 121 -6.84 12.28 10.85
C LEU A 121 -7.25 11.27 11.92
N ASP A 122 -8.26 11.63 12.70
CA ASP A 122 -8.91 10.73 13.66
C ASP A 122 -10.33 10.44 13.20
N ASP A 123 -10.78 9.19 13.35
CA ASP A 123 -12.19 8.87 13.17
C ASP A 123 -13.00 9.27 14.43
N LYS A 124 -14.32 9.02 14.41
CA LYS A 124 -15.20 9.38 15.53
C LYS A 124 -14.88 8.61 16.82
N GLU A 125 -14.18 7.48 16.71
CA GLU A 125 -13.79 6.61 17.83
C GLU A 125 -12.36 6.94 18.31
N GLY A 126 -11.67 7.89 17.67
CA GLY A 126 -10.30 8.27 17.99
C GLY A 126 -9.24 7.36 17.35
N ASN A 127 -9.63 6.52 16.38
CA ASN A 127 -8.66 5.73 15.63
C ASN A 127 -7.96 6.62 14.59
N ARG A 128 -6.62 6.58 14.60
CA ARG A 128 -5.80 7.35 13.68
C ARG A 128 -5.72 6.72 12.30
N PHE A 129 -5.83 7.55 11.28
CA PHE A 129 -5.54 7.21 9.90
C PHE A 129 -4.74 8.30 9.21
N TRP A 130 -3.98 7.92 8.20
CA TRP A 130 -3.19 8.83 7.38
C TRP A 130 -3.61 8.73 5.93
N ALA A 131 -3.76 9.88 5.27
CA ALA A 131 -4.12 9.91 3.87
C ALA A 131 -3.29 10.93 3.08
N LYS A 132 -3.01 10.64 1.81
CA LYS A 132 -2.54 11.61 0.82
C LYS A 132 -3.31 11.40 -0.48
N ILE A 133 -3.51 12.48 -1.24
CA ILE A 133 -4.18 12.44 -2.54
C ILE A 133 -3.37 13.25 -3.53
N ASP A 134 -3.06 12.66 -4.68
CA ASP A 134 -2.39 13.32 -5.79
C ASP A 134 -3.14 13.00 -7.09
N GLY A 135 -3.76 14.01 -7.71
CA GLY A 135 -4.62 13.79 -8.87
C GLY A 135 -5.79 12.86 -8.52
N ASN A 136 -5.89 11.72 -9.22
CA ASN A 136 -6.90 10.68 -8.98
C ASN A 136 -6.49 9.63 -7.93
N ARG A 137 -5.21 9.54 -7.54
CA ARG A 137 -4.73 8.50 -6.61
C ARG A 137 -4.88 8.95 -5.16
N GLU A 138 -5.61 8.17 -4.37
CA GLU A 138 -5.66 8.28 -2.90
C GLU A 138 -4.88 7.13 -2.27
N ILE A 139 -4.01 7.44 -1.32
CA ILE A 139 -3.32 6.47 -0.49
C ILE A 139 -3.77 6.71 0.95
N SER A 140 -4.41 5.71 1.56
CA SER A 140 -4.95 5.76 2.92
C SER A 140 -4.41 4.60 3.74
N MET A 141 -3.93 4.83 4.96
CA MET A 141 -3.39 3.78 5.84
C MET A 141 -3.81 3.94 7.30
N TRP A 142 -3.86 2.83 8.03
CA TRP A 142 -4.21 2.75 9.46
C TRP A 142 -3.53 1.54 10.12
N VAL A 143 -3.38 1.57 11.45
CA VAL A 143 -2.83 0.45 12.23
C VAL A 143 -3.95 -0.53 12.58
N VAL A 144 -3.69 -1.84 12.46
CA VAL A 144 -4.64 -2.88 12.84
C VAL A 144 -4.09 -3.70 14.00
N LYS A 145 -4.82 -3.66 15.14
CA LYS A 145 -4.59 -4.47 16.35
C LYS A 145 -3.11 -4.49 16.80
N ASP A 146 -2.45 -3.34 16.74
CA ASP A 146 -1.02 -3.15 17.05
C ASP A 146 -0.01 -3.99 16.25
N LYS A 147 -0.48 -4.77 15.26
CA LYS A 147 0.33 -5.75 14.55
C LYS A 147 0.87 -5.19 13.23
N TYR A 148 -0.03 -4.77 12.34
CA TYR A 148 0.31 -4.40 10.97
C TYR A 148 -0.30 -3.06 10.59
N VAL A 149 0.26 -2.44 9.55
CA VAL A 149 -0.34 -1.27 8.89
C VAL A 149 -1.09 -1.78 7.66
N SER A 150 -2.40 -1.52 7.61
CA SER A 150 -3.19 -1.72 6.41
C SER A 150 -3.21 -0.43 5.59
N MET A 151 -3.18 -0.56 4.27
CA MET A 151 -3.17 0.55 3.33
C MET A 151 -4.02 0.21 2.11
N THR A 152 -4.68 1.22 1.57
CA THR A 152 -5.33 1.15 0.25
C THR A 152 -4.74 2.21 -0.67
N ILE A 153 -4.57 1.84 -1.94
CA ILE A 153 -4.26 2.76 -3.03
C ILE A 153 -5.45 2.70 -3.99
N THR A 154 -6.21 3.79 -4.09
CA THR A 154 -7.52 3.82 -4.78
C THR A 154 -7.55 4.88 -5.87
N ASP A 155 -8.10 4.54 -7.04
CA ASP A 155 -8.45 5.50 -8.09
C ASP A 155 -9.78 6.16 -7.74
N LYS A 156 -9.72 7.42 -7.32
CA LYS A 156 -10.87 8.21 -6.91
C LYS A 156 -11.65 8.81 -8.09
N SER A 157 -11.22 8.64 -9.34
CA SER A 157 -12.06 9.05 -10.49
C SER A 157 -13.27 8.14 -10.68
N TYR A 158 -13.26 6.92 -10.13
CA TYR A 158 -14.33 5.93 -10.28
C TYR A 158 -15.22 5.78 -9.04
N VAL A 159 -14.95 6.52 -7.96
CA VAL A 159 -15.72 6.45 -6.71
C VAL A 159 -16.82 7.53 -6.65
N ASN A 160 -17.13 8.16 -7.78
CA ASN A 160 -18.18 9.20 -7.91
C ASN A 160 -19.38 8.76 -8.77
N GLU A 161 -19.61 7.45 -8.91
CA GLU A 161 -20.89 6.92 -9.43
C GLU A 161 -21.80 6.46 -8.28
#